data_AF-A0A679HTR2-F1
#
_entry.id   AF-A0A679HTR2-F1
#
_cell.length_a   1.000
_cell.length_b   1.000
_cell.length_c   1.000
_cell.angle_alpha   90.00
_cell.angle_beta   90.00
_cell.angle_gamma   90.00
#
_symmetry.space_group_name_H-M   'P 1'
#
loop_
_entity.id
_entity.type
_entity.pdbx_description
1 polymer ?
#
loop_
_entity_poly.entity_id
_entity_poly.type
_entity_poly.pdbx_seq_one_letter_code
_entity_poly.pdbx_strand_id
1 'polypeptide(L)'
;MAKRIRPRVFVHRQVEYRYARGEGKGVLTDLSLSGCRIKGPIHFVPGMRIRLKLWLPDAIDPIDVEQANVRWTGGEYFGVSFPLLAESMKMRLSKVVEVLREAQEEDVAVISVPAFESTAKRS
;
A
#
# COMPACT_ATOMS: atom_id res chain seq x y z
N MET A 1 -3.28 0.62 23.25
CA MET A 1 -3.46 -0.09 21.96
C MET A 1 -2.60 0.62 20.91
N ALA A 2 -1.74 -0.13 20.21
CA ALA A 2 -0.64 0.41 19.40
C ALA A 2 -1.11 1.44 18.36
N LYS A 3 -0.67 2.70 18.55
CA LYS A 3 -0.90 3.84 17.66
C LYS A 3 -0.46 3.43 16.25
N ARG A 4 -1.36 3.43 15.27
CA ARG A 4 -1.05 3.01 13.90
C ARG A 4 -0.14 4.08 13.27
N ILE A 5 1.16 3.83 13.26
CA ILE A 5 2.23 4.80 12.97
C ILE A 5 2.37 5.18 11.48
N ARG A 6 1.64 4.55 10.54
CA ARG A 6 1.74 4.94 9.11
C ARG A 6 0.38 4.85 8.41
N PRO A 7 -0.22 5.98 7.99
CA PRO A 7 -1.44 5.96 7.17
C PRO A 7 -1.08 5.27 5.86
N ARG A 8 -1.82 4.21 5.53
CA ARG A 8 -1.61 3.48 4.28
C ARG A 8 -2.76 3.83 3.36
N VAL A 9 -2.41 4.20 2.13
CA VAL A 9 -3.40 4.67 1.18
C VAL A 9 -3.88 3.49 0.37
N PHE A 10 -5.20 3.32 0.34
CA PHE A 10 -5.82 2.27 -0.46
C PHE A 10 -5.91 2.75 -1.89
N VAL A 11 -5.24 2.01 -2.77
CA VAL A 11 -5.26 2.24 -4.22
C VAL A 11 -5.74 0.96 -4.84
N HIS A 12 -6.54 1.01 -5.90
CA HIS A 12 -6.91 -0.15 -6.72
C HIS A 12 -6.33 0.05 -8.11
N ARG A 13 -5.01 -0.12 -8.23
CA ARG A 13 -4.29 0.10 -9.49
C ARG A 13 -3.59 -1.17 -9.94
N GLN A 14 -3.47 -1.30 -11.26
CA GLN A 14 -2.74 -2.41 -11.85
C GLN A 14 -1.25 -2.27 -11.52
N VAL A 15 -0.66 -3.39 -11.12
CA VAL A 15 0.76 -3.55 -10.88
C VAL A 15 1.21 -4.80 -11.61
N GLU A 16 2.35 -4.72 -12.27
CA GLU A 16 2.99 -5.85 -12.92
C GLU A 16 4.18 -6.24 -12.07
N TYR A 17 4.39 -7.53 -11.90
CA TYR A 17 5.49 -8.06 -11.11
C TYR A 17 6.22 -9.14 -11.89
N ARG A 18 7.54 -9.07 -11.86
CA ARG A 18 8.43 -10.02 -12.52
C ARG A 18 9.28 -10.72 -11.49
N TYR A 19 9.30 -12.05 -11.54
CA TYR A 19 10.00 -12.93 -10.62
C TYR A 19 10.84 -13.94 -11.40
N ALA A 20 11.70 -14.69 -10.71
CA ALA A 20 12.63 -15.62 -11.37
C ALA A 20 11.95 -16.67 -12.26
N ARG A 21 10.69 -17.02 -11.95
CA ARG A 21 9.93 -18.07 -12.64
C ARG A 21 8.90 -17.52 -13.64
N GLY A 22 8.88 -16.20 -13.90
CA GLY A 22 7.97 -15.57 -14.86
C GLY A 22 7.55 -14.16 -14.50
N GLU A 23 6.49 -13.68 -15.14
CA GLU A 23 5.85 -12.41 -14.83
C GLU A 23 4.35 -12.60 -14.60
N GLY A 24 3.75 -11.69 -13.82
CA GLY A 24 2.34 -11.71 -13.52
C GLY A 24 1.83 -10.30 -13.28
N LYS A 25 0.51 -10.19 -13.23
CA LYS A 25 -0.19 -8.93 -12.97
C LYS A 25 -1.02 -9.07 -11.71
N GLY A 26 -1.11 -8.00 -10.95
CA GLY A 26 -1.92 -7.92 -9.74
C GLY A 26 -2.58 -6.57 -9.60
N VAL A 27 -3.32 -6.44 -8.51
CA VAL A 27 -3.96 -5.21 -8.08
C VAL A 27 -3.27 -4.75 -6.82
N LEU A 28 -2.52 -3.67 -6.92
CA LEU A 28 -2.03 -2.93 -5.77
C LEU A 28 -3.27 -2.56 -4.95
N THR A 29 -3.28 -2.88 -3.66
CA THR A 29 -4.41 -2.58 -2.75
C THR A 29 -4.02 -1.59 -1.67
N ASP A 30 -2.73 -1.54 -1.32
CA ASP A 30 -2.19 -0.75 -0.21
C ASP A 30 -0.83 -0.23 -0.64
N LEU A 31 -0.62 1.08 -0.60
CA LEU A 31 0.66 1.69 -0.95
C LEU A 31 1.20 2.48 0.23
N SER A 32 2.50 2.32 0.50
CA SER A 32 3.23 3.09 1.50
C SER A 32 4.66 3.39 1.02
N LEU A 33 5.29 4.38 1.65
CA LEU A 33 6.68 4.79 1.39
C LEU A 33 7.71 3.65 1.52
N SER A 34 7.43 2.62 2.33
CA SER A 34 8.38 1.54 2.64
C SER A 34 8.01 0.19 2.02
N GLY A 35 6.88 0.12 1.32
CA GLY A 35 6.34 -1.14 0.82
C GLY A 35 4.91 -1.02 0.31
N CYS A 36 4.41 -2.09 -0.28
CA CYS A 36 3.03 -2.15 -0.74
C CYS A 36 2.41 -3.54 -0.53
N ARG A 37 1.08 -3.58 -0.52
CA ARG A 37 0.32 -4.83 -0.60
C ARG A 37 -0.27 -4.95 -1.99
N ILE A 38 -0.08 -6.12 -2.57
CA ILE A 38 -0.60 -6.47 -3.88
C ILE A 38 -1.50 -7.68 -3.70
N LYS A 39 -2.65 -7.65 -4.36
CA LYS A 39 -3.52 -8.80 -4.56
C LYS A 39 -3.21 -9.42 -5.91
N GLY A 40 -2.94 -10.71 -5.96
CA GLY A 40 -2.71 -11.42 -7.21
C GLY A 40 -2.94 -12.91 -7.06
N PRO A 41 -3.16 -13.62 -8.18
CA PRO A 41 -3.35 -15.08 -8.17
C PRO A 41 -2.04 -15.84 -7.91
N ILE A 42 -0.89 -15.14 -7.90
CA ILE A 42 0.43 -15.75 -7.73
C ILE A 42 0.79 -15.79 -6.24
N HIS A 43 1.04 -17.01 -5.76
CA HIS A 43 1.53 -17.24 -4.40
C HIS A 43 3.05 -17.11 -4.37
N PHE A 44 3.54 -16.02 -3.79
CA PHE A 44 4.96 -15.83 -3.54
C PHE A 44 5.42 -16.52 -2.25
N VAL A 45 6.73 -16.73 -2.15
CA VAL A 45 7.38 -17.18 -0.92
C VAL A 45 8.03 -15.98 -0.24
N PRO A 46 7.83 -15.76 1.07
CA PRO A 46 8.52 -14.70 1.79
C PRO A 46 10.04 -14.87 1.69
N GLY A 47 10.74 -13.77 1.42
CA GLY A 47 12.18 -13.75 1.15
C GLY A 47 12.54 -13.76 -0.34
N MET A 48 11.57 -13.94 -1.25
CA MET A 48 11.83 -13.79 -2.69
C MET A 48 12.02 -12.32 -3.07
N ARG A 49 13.00 -12.09 -3.94
CA ARG A 49 13.21 -10.81 -4.62
C ARG A 49 12.45 -10.82 -5.95
N ILE A 50 11.67 -9.78 -6.17
CA ILE A 50 10.88 -9.57 -7.37
C ILE A 50 11.05 -8.13 -7.85
N ARG A 51 10.79 -7.91 -9.13
CA ARG A 51 10.68 -6.58 -9.72
C ARG A 51 9.22 -6.18 -9.80
N LEU A 52 8.90 -4.93 -9.50
CA LEU A 52 7.53 -4.41 -9.59
C LEU A 52 7.48 -3.23 -10.53
N LYS A 53 6.42 -3.13 -11.34
CA LYS A 53 6.07 -1.96 -12.12
C LYS A 53 4.73 -1.44 -11.65
N LEU A 54 4.72 -0.23 -11.11
CA LEU A 54 3.50 0.40 -10.59
C LEU A 54 3.11 1.58 -11.47
N TRP A 55 1.90 1.55 -12.03
CA TRP A 55 1.33 2.70 -12.76
C TRP A 55 0.62 3.62 -11.78
N LEU A 56 1.21 4.79 -11.52
CA LEU A 56 0.65 5.79 -10.62
C LEU A 56 0.09 6.97 -11.42
N PRO A 57 -0.99 7.62 -10.96
CA PRO A 57 -1.65 8.69 -11.71
C PRO A 57 -0.82 9.97 -11.84
N ASP A 58 0.15 10.19 -10.96
CA ASP A 58 1.03 11.37 -10.98
C ASP A 58 2.05 11.34 -12.13
N ALA A 59 2.28 10.16 -12.74
CA ALA A 59 3.32 10.02 -13.75
C ALA A 59 2.88 9.19 -14.95
N ILE A 60 3.25 9.69 -16.12
CA ILE A 60 3.14 8.98 -17.41
C ILE A 60 4.02 7.71 -17.40
N ASP A 61 5.10 7.71 -16.60
CA ASP A 61 6.09 6.63 -16.54
C ASP A 61 5.88 5.73 -15.29
N PRO A 62 5.80 4.39 -15.46
CA PRO A 62 5.60 3.46 -14.36
C PRO A 62 6.80 3.43 -13.41
N ILE A 63 6.52 3.33 -12.11
CA ILE A 63 7.55 3.14 -11.09
C ILE A 63 8.09 1.71 -11.21
N ASP A 64 9.29 1.54 -11.77
CA ASP A 64 10.01 0.27 -11.80
C ASP A 64 10.87 0.09 -10.54
N VAL A 65 10.48 -0.87 -9.71
CA VAL A 65 11.21 -1.27 -8.52
C VAL A 65 11.99 -2.54 -8.82
N GLU A 66 13.29 -2.40 -9.06
CA GLU A 66 14.14 -3.55 -9.39
C GLU A 66 14.40 -4.50 -8.21
N GLN A 67 14.29 -4.01 -6.97
CA GLN A 67 14.49 -4.81 -5.76
C GLN A 67 13.34 -4.63 -4.77
N ALA A 68 12.29 -5.43 -4.97
CA ALA A 68 11.24 -5.62 -3.98
C ALA A 68 11.41 -6.99 -3.30
N ASN A 69 11.37 -7.01 -1.97
CA ASN A 69 11.45 -8.25 -1.20
C ASN A 69 10.08 -8.60 -0.63
N VAL A 70 9.61 -9.82 -0.91
CA VAL A 70 8.34 -10.32 -0.36
C VAL A 70 8.53 -10.55 1.14
N ARG A 71 7.79 -9.83 1.98
CA ARG A 71 7.89 -9.92 3.44
C ARG A 71 6.93 -10.95 4.02
N TRP A 72 5.72 -11.02 3.45
CA TRP A 72 4.67 -11.94 3.89
C TRP A 72 3.70 -12.20 2.74
N THR A 73 3.06 -13.37 2.78
CA THR A 73 1.98 -13.75 1.87
C THR A 73 0.79 -14.27 2.69
N GLY A 74 -0.41 -14.09 2.17
CA GLY A 74 -1.66 -14.45 2.83
C GLY A 74 -2.77 -14.62 1.82
N GLY A 75 -3.06 -15.87 1.45
CA GLY A 75 -4.01 -16.19 0.38
C GLY A 75 -3.64 -15.47 -0.92
N GLU A 76 -4.58 -14.71 -1.46
CA GLU A 76 -4.39 -13.91 -2.69
C GLU A 76 -3.60 -12.61 -2.47
N TYR A 77 -3.16 -12.30 -1.25
CA TYR A 77 -2.47 -11.07 -0.92
C TYR A 77 -1.01 -11.33 -0.58
N PHE A 78 -0.14 -10.42 -0.99
CA PHE A 78 1.26 -10.44 -0.58
C PHE A 78 1.76 -9.04 -0.31
N GLY A 79 2.59 -8.91 0.72
CA GLY A 79 3.23 -7.68 1.12
C GLY A 79 4.70 -7.69 0.74
N VAL A 80 5.13 -6.63 0.08
CA VAL A 80 6.51 -6.44 -0.36
C VAL A 80 7.09 -5.19 0.27
N SER A 81 8.37 -5.22 0.55
CA SER A 81 9.12 -4.05 1.04
C SER A 81 10.22 -3.72 0.05
N PHE A 82 10.51 -2.42 -0.07
CA PHE A 82 11.47 -1.87 -1.02
C PHE A 82 12.71 -1.37 -0.27
N PRO A 83 13.65 -2.26 0.12
CA PRO A 83 14.85 -1.84 0.83
C PRO A 83 15.76 -0.96 -0.05
N LEU A 84 15.82 -1.25 -1.35
CA LEU A 84 16.58 -0.47 -2.34
C LEU A 84 15.61 0.25 -3.30
N LEU A 85 15.08 1.38 -2.84
CA LEU A 85 14.34 2.31 -3.68
C LEU A 85 15.15 3.60 -3.88
N ALA A 86 15.28 4.04 -5.13
CA ALA A 86 15.96 5.29 -5.47
C ALA A 86 15.28 6.49 -4.78
N GLU A 87 16.05 7.51 -4.41
CA GLU A 87 15.51 8.68 -3.71
C GLU A 87 14.50 9.47 -4.56
N SER A 88 14.75 9.58 -5.86
CA SER A 88 13.79 10.15 -6.82
C SER A 88 12.45 9.41 -6.79
N MET A 89 12.49 8.09 -6.67
CA MET A 89 11.33 7.23 -6.64
C MET A 89 10.62 7.27 -5.27
N LYS A 90 11.38 7.40 -4.17
CA LYS A 90 10.84 7.68 -2.83
C LYS A 90 10.11 9.02 -2.78
N MET A 91 10.70 10.08 -3.34
CA MET A 91 10.05 11.40 -3.42
C MET A 91 8.75 11.33 -4.22
N ARG A 92 8.75 10.65 -5.37
CA ARG A 92 7.54 10.41 -6.18
C ARG A 92 6.49 9.63 -5.41
N LEU A 93 6.86 8.53 -4.75
CA LEU A 93 5.94 7.77 -3.89
C LEU A 93 5.39 8.63 -2.75
N SER A 94 6.21 9.49 -2.13
CA SER A 94 5.77 10.41 -1.08
C SER A 94 4.68 11.32 -1.58
N LYS A 95 4.90 11.94 -2.76
CA LYS A 95 3.94 12.85 -3.38
C LYS A 95 2.65 12.13 -3.79
N VAL A 96 2.76 10.93 -4.37
CA VAL A 96 1.58 10.14 -4.73
C VAL A 96 0.80 9.71 -3.49
N VAL A 97 1.49 9.26 -2.43
CA VAL A 97 0.85 8.89 -1.16
C VAL A 97 0.18 10.11 -0.52
N GLU A 98 0.76 11.30 -0.62
CA GLU A 98 0.17 12.55 -0.14
C GLU A 98 -1.08 12.93 -0.95
N VAL A 99 -1.00 12.99 -2.28
CA VAL A 99 -2.12 13.30 -3.17
C VAL A 99 -3.26 12.30 -3.02
N LEU A 100 -2.94 11.01 -2.96
CA LEU A 100 -3.96 9.99 -2.77
C LEU A 100 -4.55 10.04 -1.36
N ARG A 101 -3.77 10.39 -0.34
CA ARG A 101 -4.27 10.61 1.00
C ARG A 101 -5.24 11.78 1.03
N GLU A 102 -4.91 12.90 0.40
CA GLU A 102 -5.82 14.05 0.22
C GLU A 102 -7.11 13.61 -0.49
N ALA A 103 -7.00 12.83 -1.57
CA ALA A 103 -8.15 12.30 -2.29
C ALA A 103 -8.99 11.29 -1.47
N GLN A 104 -8.42 10.64 -0.45
CA GLN A 104 -9.16 9.80 0.50
C GLN A 104 -9.70 10.58 1.70
N GLU A 105 -9.18 11.77 2.00
CA GLU A 105 -9.71 12.64 3.06
C GLU A 105 -11.10 13.19 2.71
N GLU A 106 -11.51 13.20 1.43
CA GLU A 106 -12.88 13.55 1.02
C GLU A 106 -13.93 12.44 1.27
N ASP A 107 -13.54 11.19 1.56
CA ASP A 107 -14.49 10.09 1.89
C ASP A 107 -14.53 9.75 3.40
N VAL A 108 -13.70 10.38 4.24
CA VAL A 108 -13.81 10.30 5.72
C VAL A 108 -14.59 11.50 6.25
N ALA A 109 -15.72 11.79 5.63
CA ALA A 109 -16.78 12.62 6.22
C ALA A 109 -17.97 11.74 6.62
N VAL A 110 -17.73 10.66 7.38
CA VAL A 110 -18.81 9.84 7.95
C VAL A 110 -18.57 9.61 9.44
N ILE A 111 -19.10 10.59 10.18
CA ILE A 111 -19.66 10.56 11.53
C ILE A 111 -18.68 10.71 12.70
N SER A 112 -18.45 11.99 13.04
CA SER A 112 -18.49 12.41 14.44
C SER A 112 -19.78 11.93 15.09
N VAL A 113 -19.69 11.01 16.06
CA VAL A 113 -20.69 10.96 17.13
C VAL A 113 -20.02 11.53 18.39
N PRO A 114 -20.43 12.71 18.88
CA PRO A 114 -19.95 13.24 20.15
C PRO A 114 -20.49 12.41 21.33
N ALA A 115 -19.77 12.53 22.44
CA ALA A 115 -19.88 11.82 23.71
C ALA A 115 -21.29 11.39 24.14
N PHE A 116 -21.46 10.11 24.49
CA PHE A 116 -22.49 9.70 25.41
C PHE A 116 -21.88 9.62 26.83
N GLU A 117 -21.67 10.78 27.45
CA GLU A 117 -21.70 10.85 28.90
C GLU A 117 -23.17 10.67 29.31
N SER A 118 -23.46 9.58 30.01
CA SER A 118 -24.67 9.49 30.82
C SER A 118 -24.30 8.87 32.15
N THR A 119 -24.03 9.77 33.10
CA THR A 119 -24.23 9.52 34.51
C THR A 119 -25.65 8.98 34.73
N ALA A 120 -25.79 7.83 35.37
CA ALA A 120 -27.05 7.38 35.91
C ALA A 120 -26.79 6.70 37.27
N LYS A 121 -26.79 7.55 38.29
CA LYS A 121 -26.93 7.19 39.69
C LYS A 121 -28.41 6.83 39.96
N ARG A 122 -28.69 5.56 40.26
CA ARG A 122 -29.86 5.00 41.00
C ARG A 122 -29.69 3.47 40.92
N SER A 123 -29.64 2.69 41.99
CA SER A 123 -30.32 2.79 43.29
C SER A 123 -29.45 2.23 44.40
#